data_AF-A0A9P6LM06-F1
#
_entry.id   AF-A0A9P6LM06-F1
#
_cell.length_a   1.000
_cell.length_b   1.000
_cell.length_c   1.000
_cell.angle_alpha   90.00
_cell.angle_beta   90.00
_cell.angle_gamma   90.00
#
_symmetry.space_group_name_H-M   'P 1'
#
loop_
_entity.id
_entity.type
_entity.pdbx_description
1 polymer ?
#
loop_
_entity_poly.entity_id
_entity_poly.type
_entity_poly.pdbx_seq_one_letter_code
_entity_poly.pdbx_strand_id
1 'polypeptide(L)' 'MGQFDWFRSIGATPEAVAVLNDQPILFTILLIVLVAVILQIVLLWYIHFATLKPEQKKKKEPKKGGKGGKK' A
#
# COMPACT_ATOMS: atom_id res chain seq x y z
N MET A 1 -28.21 5.95 14.52
CA MET A 1 -26.98 6.32 13.78
C MET A 1 -26.28 5.03 13.48
N GLY A 2 -26.06 4.74 12.20
CA GLY A 2 -25.29 3.59 11.75
C GLY A 2 -23.83 3.72 12.15
N GLN A 3 -23.17 2.59 12.37
CA GLN A 3 -21.76 2.51 12.77
C GLN A 3 -20.83 3.26 11.79
N PHE A 4 -21.21 3.32 10.50
CA PHE A 4 -20.43 3.95 9.44
C PHE A 4 -20.94 5.33 9.03
N ASP A 5 -21.88 5.95 9.75
CA ASP A 5 -22.43 7.27 9.37
C ASP A 5 -21.37 8.38 9.32
N TRP A 6 -20.28 8.23 10.09
CA TRP A 6 -19.14 9.15 10.03
C TRP A 6 -18.36 9.08 8.72
N PHE A 7 -18.51 8.02 7.90
CA PHE A 7 -17.87 7.95 6.59
C PHE A 7 -18.34 9.06 5.66
N ARG A 8 -19.53 9.63 5.90
CA ARG A 8 -20.02 10.82 5.18
C ARG A 8 -19.13 12.04 5.41
N SER A 9 -18.47 12.17 6.56
CA SER A 9 -17.58 13.31 6.85
C SER A 9 -16.26 13.25 6.06
N ILE A 10 -15.85 12.07 5.63
CA ILE A 10 -14.68 11.84 4.78
C ILE A 10 -15.04 11.73 3.29
N GLY A 11 -16.30 12.03 2.93
CA GLY A 11 -16.77 12.08 1.54
C GLY A 11 -17.34 10.77 0.97
N ALA A 12 -17.67 9.78 1.81
CA ALA A 12 -18.34 8.59 1.32
C ALA A 12 -19.77 8.88 0.87
N THR A 13 -20.20 8.24 -0.22
CA THR A 13 -21.56 8.41 -0.72
C THR A 13 -22.59 7.78 0.22
N PRO A 14 -23.83 8.29 0.28
CA PRO A 14 -24.87 7.73 1.13
C PRO A 14 -25.12 6.24 0.91
N GLU A 15 -24.99 5.77 -0.33
CA GLU A 15 -25.17 4.37 -0.73
C GLU A 15 -24.04 3.49 -0.18
N ALA A 16 -22.79 3.96 -0.26
CA ALA A 16 -21.66 3.25 0.32
C ALA A 16 -21.83 3.08 1.84
N VAL A 17 -22.29 4.14 2.52
CA VAL A 17 -22.56 4.09 3.96
C VAL A 17 -23.73 3.16 4.30
N ALA A 18 -24.79 3.14 3.48
CA ALA A 18 -25.90 2.20 3.66
C ALA A 18 -25.42 0.74 3.53
N VAL A 19 -24.68 0.41 2.48
CA VAL A 19 -24.14 -0.94 2.26
C VAL A 19 -23.21 -1.38 3.39
N LEU A 20 -22.35 -0.48 3.89
CA LEU A 20 -21.47 -0.79 5.02
C LEU A 20 -22.24 -1.01 6.32
N ASN A 21 -23.33 -0.26 6.55
CA ASN A 21 -24.20 -0.44 7.71
C ASN A 21 -25.04 -1.73 7.60
N ASP A 22 -25.52 -2.07 6.40
CA ASP A 22 -26.31 -3.29 6.14
C ASP A 22 -25.45 -4.56 6.24
N GLN A 23 -24.18 -4.46 5.84
CA GLN A 23 -23.23 -5.57 5.83
C GLN A 23 -21.92 -5.18 6.52
N PRO A 24 -21.87 -5.11 7.86
CA PRO A 24 -20.69 -4.67 8.60
C PRO A 24 -19.44 -5.52 8.33
N ILE A 25 -19.62 -6.81 8.01
CA ILE A 25 -18.52 -7.71 7.67
C ILE A 25 -17.80 -7.34 6.37
N LEU A 26 -18.50 -6.67 5.44
CA LEU A 26 -17.92 -6.20 4.18
C LEU A 26 -16.75 -5.24 4.43
N PHE A 27 -16.86 -4.38 5.44
CA PHE A 27 -15.78 -3.48 5.83
C PHE A 27 -14.51 -4.24 6.23
N THR A 28 -14.66 -5.26 7.08
CA THR A 28 -13.54 -6.09 7.53
C THR A 28 -12.89 -6.83 6.36
N ILE A 29 -13.69 -7.35 5.43
CA ILE A 29 -13.19 -8.02 4.22
C ILE A 29 -12.37 -7.03 3.36
N LEU A 30 -12.88 -5.81 3.14
CA LEU A 30 -12.16 -4.78 2.39
C LEU A 30 -10.80 -4.45 3.02
N LEU A 31 -10.72 -4.35 4.35
CA LEU A 31 -9.45 -4.14 5.05
C LEU A 31 -8.49 -5.32 4.89
N ILE A 32 -8.98 -6.57 5.01
CA ILE A 32 -8.16 -7.77 4.83
C ILE A 32 -7.60 -7.83 3.41
N VAL A 33 -8.43 -7.57 2.40
CA VAL A 33 -8.01 -7.56 0.99
C VAL A 33 -6.95 -6.48 0.77
N LEU A 34 -7.13 -5.28 1.31
CA LEU A 34 -6.16 -4.21 1.19
C LEU A 34 -4.80 -4.61 1.80
N VAL A 35 -4.81 -5.18 3.01
CA VAL A 35 -3.58 -5.65 3.68
C VAL A 35 -2.93 -6.80 2.88
N ALA A 36 -3.72 -7.76 2.39
CA ALA A 36 -3.22 -8.86 1.59
C ALA A 36 -2.54 -8.37 0.30
N VAL A 37 -3.13 -7.39 -0.40
CA VAL A 37 -2.55 -6.78 -1.60
C VAL A 37 -1.25 -6.06 -1.26
N ILE A 38 -1.19 -5.29 -0.17
CA ILE A 38 0.04 -4.62 0.28
C ILE A 38 1.14 -5.65 0.56
N LEU A 39 0.82 -6.73 1.27
CA LEU A 39 1.77 -7.80 1.56
C LEU A 39 2.27 -8.49 0.28
N GLN A 40 1.39 -8.73 -0.69
CA GLN A 40 1.76 -9.27 -1.99
C GLN A 40 2.73 -8.34 -2.73
N ILE A 41 2.46 -7.03 -2.76
CA ILE A 41 3.34 -6.04 -3.41
C ILE A 41 4.72 -6.05 -2.74
N VAL A 42 4.77 -6.04 -1.40
CA VAL A 42 6.04 -6.08 -0.64
C VAL A 42 6.80 -7.38 -0.89
N LEU A 43 6.11 -8.51 -0.95
CA LEU A 43 6.71 -9.82 -1.21
C LEU A 43 7.26 -9.89 -2.65
N LEU A 44 6.52 -9.37 -3.64
CA LEU A 44 6.99 -9.25 -5.01
C LEU A 44 8.23 -8.34 -5.10
N TRP A 45 8.23 -7.21 -4.38
CA TRP A 45 9.40 -6.32 -4.31
C TRP A 45 10.61 -7.02 -3.69
N TYR A 46 10.40 -7.78 -2.62
CA TYR A 46 11.45 -8.56 -1.97
C TYR A 46 12.01 -9.65 -2.89
N ILE A 47 11.15 -10.42 -3.56
CA ILE A 47 11.57 -11.42 -4.55
C ILE A 47 12.35 -10.74 -5.68
N HIS A 48 11.85 -9.61 -6.20
CA HIS A 48 12.56 -8.85 -7.21
C HIS A 48 13.96 -8.44 -6.72
N PHE A 49 14.07 -7.88 -5.52
CA PHE A 49 15.35 -7.50 -4.92
C PHE A 49 16.31 -8.70 -4.71
N ALA A 50 15.78 -9.83 -4.23
CA ALA A 50 16.56 -11.03 -3.96
C ALA A 50 17.07 -11.68 -5.27
N THR A 51 16.22 -11.73 -6.30
CA THR A 51 16.52 -12.34 -7.61
C THR A 51 17.32 -11.45 -8.56
N LEU A 52 17.59 -10.18 -8.21
CA LEU A 52 18.53 -9.33 -8.94
C LEU A 52 19.88 -10.04 -9.04
N LYS A 53 20.34 -10.28 -10.27
CA LYS A 53 21.61 -10.93 -10.56
C LYS A 53 22.77 -10.18 -9.86
N PRO A 54 23.80 -10.89 -9.36
CA PRO A 54 24.95 -10.25 -8.71
C PRO A 54 25.64 -9.20 -9.59
N GLU A 55 25.61 -9.35 -10.93
CA GLU A 55 26.10 -8.34 -11.88
C GLU A 55 25.31 -7.01 -11.84
N GLN A 56 24.00 -7.04 -11.54
CA GLN A 56 23.17 -5.83 -11.38
C GLN A 56 23.33 -5.20 -10.00
N LYS A 57 23.72 -5.99 -8.99
CA LYS A 57 24.08 -5.48 -7.65
C LYS A 57 25.39 -4.69 -7.69
N LYS A 58 26.40 -5.14 -8.46
CA LYS A 58 27.68 -4.41 -8.64
C LYS A 58 27.53 -3.04 -9.33
N LYS A 59 26.60 -2.91 -10.29
CA LYS A 59 26.30 -1.59 -10.92
C LYS A 59 25.53 -0.64 -9.99
N LYS A 60 24.91 -1.16 -8.93
CA LYS A 60 24.11 -0.40 -7.96
C LYS A 60 24.86 -0.09 -6.66
N GLU A 61 26.15 -0.41 -6.55
CA GLU A 61 26.97 0.17 -5.48
C GLU A 61 26.87 1.70 -5.61
N PRO A 62 26.24 2.42 -4.68
CA PRO A 62 26.35 3.86 -4.69
C PRO A 62 27.82 4.15 -4.45
N LYS A 63 28.46 4.91 -5.35
CA LYS A 63 29.76 5.51 -5.06
C LYS A 63 29.58 6.27 -3.74
N LYS A 64 30.06 5.67 -2.65
CA LYS A 64 30.07 6.27 -1.33
C LYS A 64 31.00 7.48 -1.41
N GLY A 65 30.40 8.67 -1.48
CA GLY A 65 31.07 9.96 -1.24
C GLY A 65 32.01 10.46 -2.34
N GLY A 66 31.59 11.53 -3.04
CA GLY A 66 32.47 12.31 -3.92
C GLY A 66 31.88 13.70 -4.21
N LYS A 67 32.05 14.62 -3.25
CA LYS A 67 31.87 16.09 -3.29
C LYS A 67 31.55 16.77 -4.63
N GLY A 68 30.54 17.65 -4.58
CA GLY A 68 30.71 19.06 -4.97
C GLY A 68 29.84 19.56 -6.13
N GLY A 69 29.11 20.67 -5.88
CA GLY A 69 28.77 21.61 -6.97
C GLY A 69 27.35 22.18 -6.97
N LYS A 70 27.14 23.19 -6.15
CA LYS A 70 26.12 24.25 -6.30
C LYS A 70 26.14 24.82 -7.73
N LYS A 71 25.00 24.86 -8.42
CA LYS A 71 24.52 25.96 -9.29
C LYS A 71 23.13 25.66 -9.82
#